data_AF-A0A1W6P280-F1
#
_entry.id   AF-A0A1W6P280-F1
#
_cell.length_a   1.000
_cell.length_b   1.000
_cell.length_c   1.000
_cell.angle_alpha   90.00
_cell.angle_beta   90.00
_cell.angle_gamma   90.00
#
_symmetry.space_group_name_H-M   'P 1'
#
loop_
_entity.id
_entity.type
_entity.pdbx_description
1 polymer ?
#
loop_
_entity_poly.entity_id
_entity_poly.type
_entity_poly.pdbx_seq_one_letter_code
_entity_poly.pdbx_strand_id
1 'polypeptide(L)'
;MKIKLNAVEFDVLPVPRQLRAALLQQPSIRPGILREVYVHTRAEGGKTIGPTSPQGGVMLPNGLSFFVPKAGSADAPEIAEGPSKKMSERFIEAVGARDMRELQDAVHRLFGASQRALPINDFAALNPVADWRLLMGTDFAVLQLVNAARNLSAFVIVPAQVGFVATVTEEGEGLPEVMATKPGLLQNQPGFIIPPSTQPGESARRIALEQRVRELAAALDGRTPAELPADDPRQSESQRLSVEWAMLFPRTGAQRPQQPAASVRRA
;
A
#
# COMPACT_ATOMS: atom_id res chain seq x y z
N MET A 1 -10.62 -10.63 -15.10
CA MET A 1 -11.17 -9.37 -15.64
C MET A 1 -10.21 -8.80 -16.65
N LYS A 2 -10.65 -7.85 -17.48
CA LYS A 2 -9.77 -7.16 -18.42
C LYS A 2 -9.74 -5.66 -18.16
N ILE A 3 -8.60 -5.05 -18.40
CA ILE A 3 -8.42 -3.60 -18.38
C ILE A 3 -7.79 -3.16 -19.69
N LYS A 4 -8.04 -1.90 -20.06
CA LYS A 4 -7.43 -1.30 -21.24
C LYS A 4 -6.42 -0.24 -20.79
N LEU A 5 -5.18 -0.38 -21.23
CA LEU A 5 -4.16 0.67 -21.14
C LEU A 5 -3.94 1.22 -22.56
N ASN A 6 -4.33 2.47 -22.77
CA ASN A 6 -4.41 3.09 -24.09
C ASN A 6 -5.22 2.22 -25.07
N ALA A 7 -4.57 1.64 -26.09
CA ALA A 7 -5.21 0.80 -27.10
C ALA A 7 -5.12 -0.71 -26.82
N VAL A 8 -4.34 -1.12 -25.80
CA VAL A 8 -4.04 -2.54 -25.53
C VAL A 8 -4.86 -3.05 -24.36
N GLU A 9 -5.48 -4.22 -24.54
CA GLU A 9 -6.22 -4.93 -23.52
C GLU A 9 -5.30 -5.89 -22.75
N PHE A 10 -5.45 -5.93 -21.43
CA PHE A 10 -4.70 -6.81 -20.54
C PHE A 10 -5.64 -7.58 -19.64
N ASP A 11 -5.36 -8.86 -19.47
CA ASP A 11 -5.93 -9.65 -18.39
C ASP A 11 -5.28 -9.23 -17.07
N VAL A 12 -6.11 -9.05 -16.05
CA VAL A 12 -5.64 -8.78 -14.68
C VAL A 12 -5.64 -10.09 -13.91
N LEU A 13 -4.45 -10.49 -13.46
CA LEU A 13 -4.23 -11.73 -12.73
C LEU A 13 -3.73 -11.45 -11.31
N PRO A 14 -4.08 -12.31 -10.33
CA PRO A 14 -3.51 -12.23 -9.00
C PRO A 14 -2.03 -12.64 -9.00
N VAL A 15 -1.27 -12.14 -8.03
CA VAL A 15 0.17 -12.44 -7.88
C VAL A 15 0.41 -13.32 -6.65
N PRO A 16 1.01 -14.51 -6.81
CA PRO A 16 1.32 -15.42 -5.70
C PRO A 16 2.26 -14.81 -4.65
N ARG A 17 2.16 -15.29 -3.40
CA ARG A 17 2.93 -14.81 -2.24
C ARG A 17 4.43 -14.64 -2.49
N GLN A 18 5.10 -15.66 -3.03
CA GLN A 18 6.55 -15.63 -3.26
C GLN A 18 6.95 -14.54 -4.26
N LEU A 19 6.25 -14.44 -5.39
CA LEU A 19 6.49 -13.41 -6.40
C LEU A 19 6.14 -12.02 -5.88
N ARG A 20 5.03 -11.89 -5.13
CA ARG A 20 4.65 -10.64 -4.46
C ARG A 20 5.75 -10.16 -3.50
N ALA A 21 6.31 -11.06 -2.70
CA ALA A 21 7.42 -10.73 -1.80
C ALA A 21 8.65 -10.25 -2.58
N ALA A 22 9.04 -10.94 -3.66
CA ALA A 22 10.17 -10.53 -4.50
C ALA A 22 9.95 -9.15 -5.15
N LEU A 23 8.74 -8.87 -5.66
CA LEU A 23 8.38 -7.57 -6.24
C LEU A 23 8.49 -6.42 -5.22
N LEU A 24 8.02 -6.65 -3.98
CA LEU A 24 8.06 -5.66 -2.91
C LEU A 24 9.48 -5.39 -2.39
N GLN A 25 10.43 -6.30 -2.59
CA GLN A 25 11.84 -6.09 -2.23
C GLN A 25 12.62 -5.26 -3.26
N GLN A 26 12.03 -4.94 -4.42
CA GLN A 26 12.73 -4.16 -5.44
C GLN A 26 13.12 -2.76 -4.93
N PRO A 27 14.32 -2.24 -5.26
CA PRO A 27 14.78 -0.92 -4.79
C PRO A 27 13.84 0.23 -5.15
N SER A 28 13.11 0.14 -6.26
CA SER A 28 12.14 1.14 -6.71
C SER A 28 10.82 1.13 -5.92
N ILE A 29 10.50 0.01 -5.25
CA ILE A 29 9.23 -0.20 -4.54
C ILE A 29 9.42 -0.14 -3.02
N ARG A 30 10.53 -0.69 -2.52
CA ARG A 30 10.84 -0.82 -1.09
C ARG A 30 10.72 0.51 -0.30
N PRO A 31 11.15 1.67 -0.81
CA PRO A 31 10.96 2.95 -0.10
C PRO A 31 9.49 3.35 0.10
N GLY A 32 8.56 2.78 -0.67
CA GLY A 32 7.12 2.99 -0.49
C GLY A 32 6.50 2.15 0.64
N ILE A 33 7.17 1.08 1.08
CA ILE A 33 6.66 0.15 2.09
C ILE A 33 6.77 0.72 3.49
N LEU A 34 7.91 1.32 3.83
CA LEU A 34 8.12 1.97 5.12
C LEU A 34 8.88 3.25 4.89
N ARG A 35 8.29 4.38 5.28
CA ARG A 35 8.92 5.69 5.13
C ARG A 35 8.51 6.64 6.23
N GLU A 36 9.39 7.58 6.50
CA GLU A 36 9.08 8.73 7.35
C GLU A 36 8.15 9.69 6.59
N VAL A 37 7.10 10.16 7.28
CA VAL A 37 6.08 11.05 6.70
C VAL A 37 5.89 12.32 7.52
N TYR A 38 6.43 12.38 8.74
CA TYR A 38 6.35 13.55 9.59
C TYR A 38 7.47 13.53 10.63
N VAL A 39 7.97 14.70 10.96
CA VAL A 39 8.91 14.93 12.05
C VAL A 39 8.39 16.05 12.92
N HIS A 40 8.64 15.94 14.22
CA HIS A 40 8.37 16.97 15.19
C HIS A 40 9.61 17.16 16.05
N THR A 41 10.05 18.41 16.17
CA THR A 41 11.05 18.79 17.17
C THR A 41 10.44 19.83 18.10
N ARG A 42 10.86 19.84 19.35
CA ARG A 42 10.43 20.85 20.32
C ARG A 42 10.84 22.26 19.90
N ALA A 43 11.96 22.39 19.19
CA ALA A 43 12.50 23.68 18.76
C ALA A 43 11.78 24.26 17.52
N GLU A 44 11.47 23.43 16.53
CA GLU A 44 10.97 23.88 15.22
C GLU A 44 9.50 23.51 14.96
N GLY A 45 8.93 22.66 15.82
CA GLY A 45 7.58 22.14 15.66
C GLY A 45 7.48 21.06 14.59
N GLY A 46 6.26 20.91 14.04
CA GLY A 46 5.91 19.82 13.15
C GLY A 46 6.14 20.09 11.67
N LYS A 47 6.73 19.13 10.96
CA LYS A 47 6.94 19.18 9.51
C LYS A 47 6.59 17.86 8.83
N THR A 48 5.77 17.94 7.79
CA THR A 48 5.47 16.79 6.92
C THR A 48 6.64 16.49 5.98
N ILE A 49 6.94 15.21 5.80
CA ILE A 49 8.01 14.73 4.92
C ILE A 49 7.39 14.14 3.64
N GLY A 50 7.94 14.54 2.49
CA GLY A 50 7.54 14.05 1.18
C GLY A 50 6.34 14.80 0.57
N PRO A 51 5.82 14.31 -0.58
CA PRO A 51 4.75 14.97 -1.30
C PRO A 51 3.42 14.90 -0.56
N THR A 52 2.82 16.07 -0.33
CA THR A 52 1.47 16.22 0.20
C THR A 52 0.49 16.58 -0.90
N SER A 53 -0.75 16.13 -0.74
CA SER A 53 -1.84 16.59 -1.58
C SER A 53 -2.25 18.03 -1.24
N PRO A 54 -3.03 18.70 -2.10
CA PRO A 54 -3.59 20.01 -1.80
C PRO A 54 -4.46 20.03 -0.52
N GLN A 55 -4.98 18.87 -0.10
CA GLN A 55 -5.76 18.72 1.13
C GLN A 55 -4.89 18.36 2.36
N GLY A 56 -3.56 18.40 2.23
CA GLY A 56 -2.63 18.15 3.34
C GLY A 56 -2.43 16.68 3.70
N GLY A 57 -2.92 15.74 2.88
CA GLY A 57 -2.69 14.31 3.08
C GLY A 57 -1.37 13.86 2.47
N VAL A 58 -0.77 12.79 3.01
CA VAL A 58 0.38 12.14 2.36
C VAL A 58 -0.08 11.42 1.10
N MET A 59 0.64 11.61 -0.01
CA MET A 59 0.37 10.93 -1.28
C MET A 59 0.79 9.46 -1.23
N LEU A 60 -0.08 8.55 -1.65
CA LEU A 60 0.19 7.11 -1.72
C LEU A 60 0.27 6.70 -3.20
N PRO A 61 1.46 6.74 -3.82
CA PRO A 61 1.59 6.45 -5.24
C PRO A 61 1.38 4.96 -5.53
N ASN A 62 0.83 4.67 -6.71
CA ASN A 62 0.87 3.33 -7.28
C ASN A 62 2.28 3.04 -7.80
N GLY A 63 2.73 1.79 -7.65
CA GLY A 63 3.95 1.29 -8.26
C GLY A 63 3.67 0.56 -9.57
N LEU A 64 4.67 0.56 -10.45
CA LEU A 64 4.71 -0.24 -11.66
C LEU A 64 6.07 -0.92 -11.73
N SER A 65 6.09 -2.23 -11.98
CA SER A 65 7.31 -3.01 -12.11
C SER A 65 7.25 -3.94 -13.32
N PHE A 66 8.40 -4.10 -13.97
CA PHE A 66 8.62 -5.10 -15.00
C PHE A 66 9.57 -6.13 -14.41
N PHE A 67 9.06 -7.33 -14.16
CA PHE A 67 9.82 -8.38 -13.50
C PHE A 67 9.69 -9.65 -14.31
N VAL A 68 10.79 -10.08 -14.90
CA VAL A 68 10.90 -11.39 -15.53
C VAL A 68 11.73 -12.24 -14.58
N PRO A 69 11.18 -13.33 -14.01
CA PRO A 69 11.92 -14.20 -13.12
C PRO A 69 13.06 -14.90 -13.86
N LYS A 70 14.20 -15.11 -13.19
CA LYS A 70 15.26 -15.98 -13.70
C LYS A 70 14.74 -17.41 -13.83
N ALA A 71 15.17 -18.12 -14.87
CA ALA A 71 14.88 -19.54 -15.02
C ALA A 71 15.40 -20.32 -13.79
N GLY A 72 14.59 -21.26 -13.29
CA GLY A 72 14.94 -22.08 -12.11
C GLY A 72 14.73 -21.41 -10.74
N SER A 73 14.24 -20.16 -10.69
CA SER A 73 14.01 -19.42 -9.43
C SER A 73 12.55 -19.49 -8.92
N ALA A 74 11.83 -20.59 -9.18
CA ALA A 74 10.39 -20.67 -8.92
C ALA A 74 10.03 -20.44 -7.43
N ASP A 75 10.78 -21.06 -6.52
CA ASP A 75 10.50 -20.99 -5.08
C ASP A 75 10.95 -19.66 -4.43
N ALA A 76 11.91 -18.98 -5.05
CA ALA A 76 12.45 -17.70 -4.63
C ALA A 76 12.72 -16.82 -5.86
N PRO A 77 11.66 -16.17 -6.42
CA PRO A 77 11.79 -15.45 -7.68
C PRO A 77 12.85 -14.36 -7.62
N GLU A 78 13.85 -14.46 -8.50
CA GLU A 78 14.87 -13.45 -8.69
C GLU A 78 14.67 -12.71 -10.00
N ILE A 79 14.96 -11.41 -10.02
CA ILE A 79 14.83 -10.62 -11.25
C ILE A 79 15.92 -10.97 -12.26
N ALA A 80 15.52 -11.21 -13.50
CA ALA A 80 16.42 -11.20 -14.65
C ALA A 80 16.45 -9.79 -15.23
N GLU A 81 17.47 -9.00 -14.87
CA GLU A 81 17.56 -7.56 -15.22
C GLU A 81 17.43 -7.29 -16.72
N GLY A 82 18.21 -7.98 -17.56
CA GLY A 82 18.19 -7.82 -19.02
C GLY A 82 16.81 -8.11 -19.63
N PRO A 83 16.21 -9.29 -19.39
CA PRO A 83 14.85 -9.60 -19.82
C PRO A 83 13.78 -8.64 -19.28
N SER A 84 13.90 -8.20 -18.03
CA SER A 84 12.96 -7.25 -17.40
C SER A 84 13.02 -5.88 -18.06
N LYS A 85 14.22 -5.38 -18.37
CA LYS A 85 14.42 -4.15 -19.13
C LYS A 85 13.79 -4.26 -20.53
N LYS A 86 14.08 -5.34 -21.27
CA LYS A 86 13.47 -5.58 -22.59
C LYS A 86 11.94 -5.68 -22.53
N MET A 87 11.39 -6.27 -21.46
CA MET A 87 9.95 -6.31 -21.24
C MET A 87 9.37 -4.90 -21.07
N SER A 88 10.05 -4.04 -20.30
CA SER A 88 9.61 -2.65 -20.12
C SER A 88 9.58 -1.86 -21.43
N GLU A 89 10.63 -1.96 -22.25
CA GLU A 89 10.73 -1.29 -23.55
C GLU A 89 9.60 -1.75 -24.49
N ARG A 90 9.42 -3.07 -24.62
CA ARG A 90 8.34 -3.66 -25.43
C ARG A 90 6.96 -3.26 -24.94
N PHE A 91 6.77 -3.18 -23.62
CA PHE A 91 5.50 -2.80 -23.04
C PHE A 91 5.16 -1.34 -23.34
N ILE A 92 6.11 -0.42 -23.13
CA ILE A 92 5.97 1.02 -23.43
C ILE A 92 5.63 1.23 -24.90
N GLU A 93 6.38 0.59 -25.80
CA GLU A 93 6.14 0.65 -27.24
C GLU A 93 4.74 0.13 -27.59
N ALA A 94 4.36 -1.06 -27.07
CA ALA A 94 3.10 -1.69 -27.42
C ALA A 94 1.87 -0.90 -26.94
N VAL A 95 1.94 -0.27 -25.77
CA VAL A 95 0.85 0.59 -25.27
C VAL A 95 0.88 1.99 -25.88
N GLY A 96 1.90 2.32 -26.69
CA GLY A 96 2.05 3.61 -27.35
C GLY A 96 2.39 4.75 -26.38
N ALA A 97 3.03 4.46 -25.24
CA ALA A 97 3.55 5.50 -24.36
C ALA A 97 4.92 5.97 -24.86
N ARG A 98 5.26 7.26 -24.68
CA ARG A 98 6.58 7.79 -25.06
C ARG A 98 7.68 7.33 -24.12
N ASP A 99 7.36 7.23 -22.84
CA ASP A 99 8.30 6.88 -21.79
C ASP A 99 7.58 6.23 -20.58
N MET A 100 8.36 5.91 -19.55
CA MET A 100 7.86 5.32 -18.31
C MET A 100 6.90 6.27 -17.56
N ARG A 101 7.09 7.58 -17.66
CA ARG A 101 6.26 8.56 -16.94
C ARG A 101 4.86 8.58 -17.53
N GLU A 102 4.73 8.62 -18.85
CA GLU A 102 3.43 8.55 -19.52
C GLU A 102 2.71 7.24 -19.23
N LEU A 103 3.46 6.14 -19.11
CA LEU A 103 2.90 4.86 -18.69
C LEU A 103 2.41 4.89 -17.23
N GLN A 104 3.19 5.45 -16.31
CA GLN A 104 2.78 5.66 -14.93
C GLN A 104 1.53 6.54 -14.83
N ASP A 105 1.42 7.60 -15.63
CA ASP A 105 0.23 8.44 -15.71
C ASP A 105 -0.99 7.68 -16.22
N ALA A 106 -0.82 6.76 -17.17
CA ALA A 106 -1.90 5.88 -17.65
C ALA A 106 -2.38 4.91 -16.55
N VAL A 107 -1.45 4.30 -15.82
CA VAL A 107 -1.76 3.46 -14.66
C VAL A 107 -2.45 4.29 -13.57
N HIS A 108 -1.96 5.50 -13.31
CA HIS A 108 -2.55 6.40 -12.33
C HIS A 108 -3.98 6.82 -12.69
N ARG A 109 -4.27 7.08 -13.97
CA ARG A 109 -5.65 7.34 -14.43
C ARG A 109 -6.57 6.14 -14.22
N LEU A 110 -6.05 4.92 -14.37
CA LEU A 110 -6.84 3.71 -14.24
C LEU A 110 -7.16 3.34 -12.79
N PHE A 111 -6.16 3.43 -11.91
CA PHE A 111 -6.28 3.02 -10.49
C PHE A 111 -6.55 4.20 -9.54
N GLY A 112 -6.38 5.42 -10.04
CA GLY A 112 -6.54 6.68 -9.33
C GLY A 112 -5.38 7.02 -8.39
N ALA A 113 -5.44 8.26 -7.88
CA ALA A 113 -4.58 8.73 -6.80
C ALA A 113 -5.12 8.28 -5.45
N SER A 114 -4.24 7.78 -4.58
CA SER A 114 -4.56 7.51 -3.18
C SER A 114 -3.85 8.51 -2.28
N GLN A 115 -4.51 8.92 -1.21
CA GLN A 115 -3.97 9.83 -0.21
C GLN A 115 -4.54 9.54 1.17
N ARG A 116 -3.80 9.91 2.22
CA ARG A 116 -4.28 9.75 3.60
C ARG A 116 -3.85 10.94 4.48
N ALA A 117 -4.77 11.46 5.28
CA ALA A 117 -4.42 12.43 6.31
C ALA A 117 -3.59 11.76 7.41
N LEU A 118 -2.56 12.45 7.90
CA LEU A 118 -1.68 11.93 8.94
C LEU A 118 -2.38 11.94 10.30
N PRO A 119 -2.29 10.87 11.12
CA PRO A 119 -2.88 10.80 12.46
C PRO A 119 -2.02 11.55 13.49
N ILE A 120 -1.63 12.80 13.21
CA ILE A 120 -0.73 13.58 14.10
C ILE A 120 -1.36 13.79 15.48
N ASN A 121 -2.67 14.00 15.52
CA ASN A 121 -3.41 14.25 16.76
C ASN A 121 -3.37 13.07 17.73
N ASP A 122 -3.24 11.84 17.23
CA ASP A 122 -3.13 10.64 18.05
C ASP A 122 -1.84 10.64 18.89
N PHE A 123 -0.82 11.39 18.44
CA PHE A 123 0.51 11.47 19.04
C PHE A 123 0.85 12.85 19.61
N ALA A 124 -0.08 13.82 19.56
CA ALA A 124 0.17 15.22 19.94
C ALA A 124 0.64 15.40 21.40
N ALA A 125 0.38 14.42 22.27
CA ALA A 125 0.87 14.43 23.65
C ALA A 125 2.40 14.32 23.78
N LEU A 126 3.09 13.87 22.72
CA LEU A 126 4.56 13.80 22.68
C LEU A 126 5.20 15.18 22.46
N ASN A 127 4.50 16.11 21.80
CA ASN A 127 5.04 17.39 21.36
C ASN A 127 5.79 18.20 22.46
N PRO A 128 5.27 18.34 23.70
CA PRO A 128 5.98 19.09 24.73
C PRO A 128 7.18 18.36 25.34
N VAL A 129 7.24 17.02 25.23
CA VAL A 129 8.14 16.17 26.04
C VAL A 129 9.13 15.36 25.23
N ALA A 130 9.06 15.37 23.90
CA ALA A 130 9.94 14.60 23.04
C ALA A 130 10.03 15.17 21.62
N ASP A 131 11.19 14.98 20.99
CA ASP A 131 11.30 15.01 19.54
C ASP A 131 10.92 13.63 19.02
N TRP A 132 10.16 13.58 17.93
CA TRP A 132 9.64 12.32 17.42
C TRP A 132 9.37 12.38 15.93
N ARG A 133 9.30 11.20 15.31
CA ARG A 133 8.94 11.03 13.91
C ARG A 133 7.80 10.06 13.74
N LEU A 134 7.02 10.26 12.69
CA LEU A 134 5.98 9.34 12.28
C LEU A 134 6.46 8.52 11.09
N LEU A 135 6.53 7.21 11.28
CA LEU A 135 6.75 6.25 10.21
C LEU A 135 5.40 5.74 9.70
N MET A 136 5.29 5.62 8.38
CA MET A 136 4.15 5.03 7.71
C MET A 136 4.56 3.74 7.02
N GLY A 137 3.93 2.64 7.44
CA GLY A 137 3.98 1.35 6.77
C GLY A 137 2.83 1.23 5.77
N THR A 138 3.11 0.84 4.52
CA THR A 138 2.10 0.60 3.48
C THR A 138 2.07 -0.89 3.13
N ASP A 139 0.91 -1.51 3.30
CA ASP A 139 0.61 -2.79 2.68
C ASP A 139 0.12 -2.54 1.25
N PHE A 140 0.54 -3.37 0.30
CA PHE A 140 0.21 -3.23 -1.11
C PHE A 140 -0.54 -4.46 -1.61
N ALA A 141 -1.55 -4.25 -2.45
CA ALA A 141 -1.98 -5.31 -3.35
C ALA A 141 -1.14 -5.27 -4.61
N VAL A 142 -0.78 -6.46 -5.09
CA VAL A 142 0.06 -6.63 -6.26
C VAL A 142 -0.70 -7.46 -7.27
N LEU A 143 -0.74 -6.95 -8.50
CA LEU A 143 -1.52 -7.47 -9.61
C LEU A 143 -0.62 -7.60 -10.81
N GLN A 144 -0.87 -8.59 -11.65
CA GLN A 144 -0.19 -8.76 -12.92
C GLN A 144 -1.11 -8.37 -14.06
N LEU A 145 -0.59 -7.58 -14.98
CA LEU A 145 -1.21 -7.28 -16.27
C LEU A 145 -0.56 -8.15 -17.32
N VAL A 146 -1.34 -8.98 -18.00
CA VAL A 146 -0.83 -9.89 -19.03
C VAL A 146 -1.56 -9.65 -20.34
N ASN A 147 -0.80 -9.56 -21.43
CA ASN A 147 -1.32 -9.70 -22.78
C ASN A 147 -0.57 -10.87 -23.45
N ALA A 148 -1.23 -12.03 -23.51
CA ALA A 148 -0.62 -13.24 -24.03
C ALA A 148 -0.29 -13.13 -25.53
N ALA A 149 -1.17 -12.50 -26.32
CA ALA A 149 -0.99 -12.36 -27.77
C ALA A 149 0.27 -11.57 -28.16
N ARG A 150 0.67 -10.60 -27.32
CA ARG A 150 1.87 -9.78 -27.54
C ARG A 150 3.04 -10.18 -26.63
N ASN A 151 2.87 -11.22 -25.80
CA ASN A 151 3.83 -11.63 -24.76
C ASN A 151 4.29 -10.43 -23.92
N LEU A 152 3.33 -9.71 -23.33
CA LEU A 152 3.59 -8.56 -22.46
C LEU A 152 3.17 -8.87 -21.03
N SER A 153 3.97 -8.44 -20.07
CA SER A 153 3.66 -8.53 -18.65
C SER A 153 4.16 -7.32 -17.88
N ALA A 154 3.34 -6.81 -16.97
CA ALA A 154 3.73 -5.78 -16.00
C ALA A 154 3.05 -6.06 -14.65
N PHE A 155 3.63 -5.57 -13.57
CA PHE A 155 3.07 -5.67 -12.23
C PHE A 155 2.65 -4.30 -11.74
N VAL A 156 1.37 -4.17 -11.37
CA VAL A 156 0.84 -2.96 -10.76
C VAL A 156 0.73 -3.19 -9.26
N ILE A 157 1.26 -2.24 -8.50
CA ILE A 157 1.36 -2.29 -7.05
C ILE A 157 0.52 -1.14 -6.51
N VAL A 158 -0.59 -1.44 -5.85
CA VAL A 158 -1.56 -0.43 -5.40
C VAL A 158 -1.65 -0.42 -3.88
N PRO A 159 -1.61 0.76 -3.22
CA PRO A 159 -1.76 0.86 -1.78
C PRO A 159 -3.06 0.19 -1.29
N ALA A 160 -2.95 -0.60 -0.23
CA ALA A 160 -4.06 -1.33 0.39
C ALA A 160 -4.51 -0.69 1.68
N GLN A 161 -3.53 -0.59 2.57
CA GLN A 161 -3.69 -0.25 3.95
C GLN A 161 -2.43 0.48 4.33
N VAL A 162 -2.57 1.42 5.25
CA VAL A 162 -1.44 2.11 5.85
C VAL A 162 -1.54 1.99 7.36
N GLY A 163 -0.42 1.75 7.99
CA GLY A 163 -0.24 1.81 9.44
C GLY A 163 0.72 2.93 9.78
N PHE A 164 0.51 3.56 10.92
CA PHE A 164 1.38 4.62 11.41
C PHE A 164 1.97 4.22 12.76
N VAL A 165 3.25 4.54 12.98
CA VAL A 165 3.90 4.35 14.27
C VAL A 165 4.75 5.57 14.58
N ALA A 166 4.61 6.11 15.78
CA ALA A 166 5.46 7.17 16.28
C ALA A 166 6.74 6.58 16.88
N THR A 167 7.87 7.23 16.65
CA THR A 167 9.16 6.87 17.25
C THR A 167 9.77 8.12 17.86
N VAL A 168 10.04 8.09 19.17
CA VAL A 168 10.79 9.13 19.86
C VAL A 168 12.24 9.10 19.39
N THR A 169 12.75 10.25 18.98
CA THR A 169 14.13 10.43 18.53
C THR A 169 14.99 11.11 19.58
N GLU A 170 14.37 11.97 20.40
CA GLU A 170 15.02 12.58 21.57
C GLU A 170 14.00 12.68 22.72
N GLU A 171 14.35 12.14 23.87
CA GLU A 171 13.54 12.26 25.07
C GLU A 171 13.75 13.64 25.72
N GLY A 172 12.79 14.11 26.49
CA GLY A 172 13.08 15.13 27.49
C GLY A 172 12.18 15.01 28.69
N GLU A 173 12.21 16.06 29.50
CA GLU A 173 11.52 16.08 30.79
C GLU A 173 10.01 15.91 30.59
N GLY A 174 9.39 15.02 31.37
CA GLY A 174 7.95 14.79 31.33
C GLY A 174 7.48 13.59 30.50
N LEU A 175 8.37 12.93 29.73
CA LEU A 175 7.98 11.76 28.92
C LEU A 175 7.44 10.60 29.78
N PRO A 176 8.05 10.23 30.93
CA PRO A 176 7.52 9.19 31.81
C PRO A 176 6.10 9.49 32.31
N GLU A 177 5.81 10.73 32.68
CA GLU A 177 4.50 11.18 33.18
C GLU A 177 3.42 11.13 32.09
N VAL A 178 3.78 11.51 30.86
CA VAL A 178 2.90 11.36 29.69
C VAL A 178 2.61 9.89 29.42
N MET A 179 3.63 9.02 29.49
CA MET A 179 3.46 7.57 29.30
C MET A 179 2.65 6.91 30.42
N ALA A 180 2.75 7.41 31.66
CA ALA A 180 1.93 6.95 32.78
C ALA A 180 0.45 7.37 32.62
N THR A 181 0.20 8.56 32.07
CA THR A 181 -1.17 9.07 31.82
C THR A 181 -1.80 8.45 30.57
N LYS A 182 -0.99 8.12 29.56
CA LYS A 182 -1.41 7.50 28.30
C LYS A 182 -0.62 6.21 28.06
N PRO A 183 -0.87 5.16 28.86
CA PRO A 183 -0.22 3.87 28.68
C PRO A 183 -0.66 3.32 27.31
N GLY A 184 0.30 3.12 26.40
CA GLY A 184 0.02 2.69 25.03
C GLY A 184 0.27 3.74 23.96
N LEU A 185 0.62 4.99 24.28
CA LEU A 185 0.80 6.06 23.28
C LEU A 185 1.80 5.68 22.17
N LEU A 186 2.94 5.10 22.53
CA LEU A 186 3.96 4.64 21.57
C LEU A 186 3.66 3.26 20.98
N GLN A 187 2.79 2.49 21.62
CA GLN A 187 2.31 1.20 21.12
C GLN A 187 1.10 1.38 20.18
N ASN A 188 0.48 2.56 20.16
CA ASN A 188 -0.63 2.87 19.29
C ASN A 188 -0.17 2.81 17.82
N GLN A 189 -0.85 2.01 17.03
CA GLN A 189 -0.58 1.85 15.60
C GLN A 189 -1.85 2.10 14.78
N PRO A 190 -2.23 3.38 14.58
CA PRO A 190 -3.40 3.72 13.78
C PRO A 190 -3.29 3.10 12.38
N GLY A 191 -4.24 2.24 12.03
CA GLY A 191 -4.33 1.56 10.75
C GLY A 191 -5.53 2.04 9.94
N PHE A 192 -5.36 2.20 8.63
CA PHE A 192 -6.42 2.68 7.74
C PHE A 192 -6.43 1.90 6.43
N ILE A 193 -7.62 1.52 5.98
CA ILE A 193 -7.83 1.02 4.63
C ILE A 193 -7.80 2.19 3.64
N ILE A 194 -7.14 1.99 2.51
CA ILE A 194 -7.13 2.91 1.39
C ILE A 194 -8.23 2.48 0.41
N PRO A 195 -9.34 3.23 0.32
CA PRO A 195 -10.41 2.87 -0.60
C PRO A 195 -9.95 3.07 -2.06
N PRO A 196 -10.28 2.14 -2.97
CA PRO A 196 -10.07 2.35 -4.39
C PRO A 196 -10.88 3.56 -4.86
N SER A 197 -10.27 4.43 -5.66
CA SER A 197 -10.92 5.62 -6.21
C SER A 197 -11.57 5.39 -7.57
N THR A 198 -11.37 4.21 -8.17
CA THR A 198 -11.93 3.84 -9.48
C THR A 198 -12.51 2.42 -9.46
N GLN A 199 -13.51 2.16 -10.31
CA GLN A 199 -14.11 0.83 -10.44
C GLN A 199 -13.11 -0.24 -10.96
N PRO A 200 -12.23 0.04 -11.95
CA PRO A 200 -11.18 -0.90 -12.33
C PRO A 200 -10.23 -1.20 -11.17
N GLY A 201 -9.86 -0.17 -10.39
CA GLY A 201 -9.06 -0.33 -9.18
C GLY A 201 -9.76 -1.22 -8.16
N GLU A 202 -11.03 -0.98 -7.87
CA GLU A 202 -11.82 -1.82 -6.96
C GLU A 202 -11.86 -3.29 -7.40
N SER A 203 -12.15 -3.54 -8.67
CA SER A 203 -12.25 -4.89 -9.22
C SER A 203 -10.91 -5.62 -9.17
N ALA A 204 -9.82 -4.93 -9.51
CA ALA A 204 -8.48 -5.50 -9.44
C ALA A 204 -8.05 -5.75 -7.99
N ARG A 205 -8.36 -4.83 -7.06
CA ARG A 205 -8.12 -5.00 -5.62
C ARG A 205 -8.79 -6.25 -5.05
N ARG A 206 -10.03 -6.54 -5.47
CA ARG A 206 -10.73 -7.78 -5.11
C ARG A 206 -9.98 -9.03 -5.55
N ILE A 207 -9.48 -9.06 -6.79
CA ILE A 207 -8.69 -10.19 -7.33
C ILE A 207 -7.44 -10.45 -6.47
N ALA A 208 -6.69 -9.40 -6.14
CA ALA A 208 -5.51 -9.56 -5.29
C ALA A 208 -5.88 -10.00 -3.86
N LEU A 209 -6.97 -9.47 -3.30
CA LEU A 209 -7.43 -9.82 -1.95
C LEU A 209 -7.89 -11.29 -1.88
N GLU A 210 -8.67 -11.76 -2.85
CA GLU A 210 -9.12 -13.16 -2.94
C GLU A 210 -7.93 -14.13 -2.96
N GLN A 211 -6.88 -13.81 -3.72
CA GLN A 211 -5.65 -14.61 -3.73
C GLN A 211 -4.98 -14.64 -2.34
N ARG A 212 -4.84 -13.48 -1.69
CA ARG A 212 -4.22 -13.39 -0.36
C ARG A 212 -5.01 -14.15 0.71
N VAL A 213 -6.34 -14.08 0.67
CA VAL A 213 -7.23 -14.84 1.57
C VAL A 213 -7.08 -16.34 1.31
N ARG A 214 -7.04 -16.78 0.04
CA ARG A 214 -6.82 -18.19 -0.30
C ARG A 214 -5.45 -18.69 0.19
N GLU A 215 -4.40 -17.91 -0.02
CA GLU A 215 -3.05 -18.22 0.46
C GLU A 215 -2.98 -18.33 1.98
N LEU A 216 -3.63 -17.39 2.69
CA LEU A 216 -3.68 -17.43 4.15
C LEU A 216 -4.46 -18.67 4.63
N ALA A 217 -5.62 -18.96 4.04
CA ALA A 217 -6.40 -20.14 4.39
C ALA A 217 -5.60 -21.44 4.18
N ALA A 218 -4.87 -21.56 3.08
CA ALA A 218 -3.97 -22.68 2.84
C ALA A 218 -2.84 -22.75 3.88
N ALA A 219 -2.27 -21.61 4.28
CA ALA A 219 -1.21 -21.55 5.29
C ALA A 219 -1.69 -21.81 6.73
N LEU A 220 -2.99 -21.66 7.00
CA LEU A 220 -3.60 -21.99 8.29
C LEU A 220 -3.82 -23.50 8.44
N ASP A 221 -3.97 -24.23 7.33
CA ASP A 221 -4.14 -25.68 7.30
C ASP A 221 -5.30 -26.17 8.19
N GLY A 222 -6.49 -25.59 7.97
CA GLY A 222 -7.70 -25.90 8.72
C GLY A 222 -7.82 -25.24 10.10
N ARG A 223 -6.76 -24.59 10.60
CA ARG A 223 -6.80 -23.83 11.86
C ARG A 223 -7.51 -22.50 11.71
N THR A 224 -8.10 -22.02 12.81
CA THR A 224 -8.57 -20.64 12.89
C THR A 224 -7.43 -19.70 13.29
N PRO A 225 -7.46 -18.41 12.91
CA PRO A 225 -6.45 -17.44 13.34
C PRO A 225 -6.32 -17.36 14.88
N ALA A 226 -7.40 -17.59 15.63
CA ALA A 226 -7.41 -17.54 17.10
C ALA A 226 -6.68 -18.73 17.76
N GLU A 227 -6.44 -19.81 17.02
CA GLU A 227 -5.70 -20.98 17.50
C GLU A 227 -4.17 -20.82 17.37
N LEU A 228 -3.71 -19.73 16.75
CA LEU A 228 -2.29 -19.45 16.61
C LEU A 228 -1.73 -18.77 17.87
N PRO A 229 -0.40 -18.79 18.09
CA PRO A 229 0.26 -17.92 19.06
C PRO A 229 -0.05 -16.43 18.82
N ALA A 230 -0.14 -15.64 19.89
CA ALA A 230 -0.50 -14.21 19.79
C ALA A 230 0.49 -13.37 18.97
N ASP A 231 1.75 -13.80 18.90
CA ASP A 231 2.83 -13.21 18.12
C ASP A 231 2.93 -13.76 16.69
N ASP A 232 2.08 -14.71 16.31
CA ASP A 232 2.09 -15.27 14.96
C ASP A 232 1.65 -14.21 13.93
N PRO A 233 2.49 -13.90 12.93
CA PRO A 233 2.21 -12.85 11.96
C PRO A 233 0.92 -13.11 11.16
N ARG A 234 0.48 -14.36 11.04
CA ARG A 234 -0.76 -14.75 10.35
C ARG A 234 -2.01 -14.27 11.09
N GLN A 235 -1.96 -14.07 12.41
CA GLN A 235 -3.08 -13.45 13.13
C GLN A 235 -3.31 -12.02 12.63
N SER A 236 -2.25 -11.23 12.63
CA SER A 236 -2.29 -9.84 12.16
C SER A 236 -2.65 -9.76 10.67
N GLU A 237 -2.15 -10.69 9.84
CA GLU A 237 -2.51 -10.78 8.43
C GLU A 237 -4.00 -11.07 8.27
N SER A 238 -4.55 -12.05 9.01
CA SER A 238 -5.97 -12.38 8.96
C SER A 238 -6.83 -11.17 9.30
N GLN A 239 -6.52 -10.45 10.38
CA GLN A 239 -7.28 -9.26 10.78
C GLN A 239 -7.27 -8.21 9.66
N ARG A 240 -6.10 -7.88 9.11
CA ARG A 240 -5.98 -6.92 8.00
C ARG A 240 -6.79 -7.35 6.78
N LEU A 241 -6.72 -8.62 6.38
CA LEU A 241 -7.48 -9.11 5.22
C LEU A 241 -8.98 -9.11 5.48
N SER A 242 -9.44 -9.45 6.70
CA SER A 242 -10.85 -9.44 7.06
C SER A 242 -11.46 -8.03 7.01
N VAL A 243 -10.76 -7.02 7.53
CA VAL A 243 -11.25 -5.62 7.50
C VAL A 243 -11.32 -5.13 6.05
N GLU A 244 -10.32 -5.43 5.22
CA GLU A 244 -10.34 -5.07 3.80
C GLU A 244 -11.45 -5.80 3.03
N TRP A 245 -11.67 -7.08 3.33
CA TRP A 245 -12.74 -7.88 2.75
C TRP A 245 -14.11 -7.27 3.01
N ALA A 246 -14.37 -6.86 4.26
CA ALA A 246 -15.62 -6.21 4.62
C ALA A 246 -15.86 -4.89 3.85
N MET A 247 -14.79 -4.15 3.55
CA MET A 247 -14.87 -2.91 2.76
C MET A 247 -15.13 -3.18 1.28
N LEU A 248 -14.41 -4.12 0.68
CA LEU A 248 -14.50 -4.40 -0.76
C LEU A 248 -15.70 -5.27 -1.13
N PHE A 249 -16.20 -6.11 -0.21
CA PHE A 249 -17.37 -6.97 -0.41
C PHE A 249 -18.47 -6.62 0.60
N PRO A 250 -19.06 -5.41 0.50
CA PRO A 250 -20.11 -5.02 1.43
C PRO A 250 -21.29 -6.00 1.30
N ARG A 251 -21.80 -6.46 2.44
CA ARG A 251 -23.04 -7.27 2.47
C ARG A 251 -24.17 -6.44 1.83
N THR A 252 -24.93 -7.05 0.94
CA THR A 252 -26.03 -6.42 0.22
C THR A 252 -26.94 -5.68 1.21
N GLY A 253 -27.05 -4.36 1.08
CA GLY A 253 -27.81 -3.48 1.98
C GLY A 253 -26.99 -2.51 2.84
N ALA A 254 -25.67 -2.67 2.94
CA ALA A 254 -24.82 -1.69 3.61
C ALA A 254 -24.51 -0.50 2.67
N GLN A 255 -25.13 0.66 2.93
CA GLN A 255 -24.77 1.92 2.27
C GLN A 255 -23.27 2.22 2.51
N ARG A 256 -22.52 2.47 1.44
CA ARG A 256 -21.14 2.97 1.55
C ARG A 256 -21.17 4.29 2.35
N PRO A 257 -20.26 4.51 3.32
CA PRO A 257 -20.11 5.82 3.91
C PRO A 257 -19.73 6.80 2.80
N GLN A 258 -20.62 7.76 2.53
CA GLN A 258 -20.34 8.87 1.63
C GLN A 258 -19.11 9.60 2.18
N GLN A 259 -18.09 9.79 1.34
CA GLN A 259 -17.01 10.71 1.68
C GLN A 259 -17.63 12.06 2.04
N PRO A 260 -17.28 12.68 3.19
CA PRO A 260 -17.70 14.04 3.44
C PRO A 260 -17.13 14.92 2.32
N ALA A 261 -18.01 15.50 1.51
CA ALA A 261 -17.65 16.50 0.54
C ALA A 261 -16.88 17.59 1.27
N ALA A 262 -15.63 17.85 0.85
CA ALA A 262 -14.83 18.92 1.39
C ALA A 262 -15.60 20.23 1.18
N SER A 263 -16.17 20.76 2.27
CA SER A 263 -16.80 22.07 2.28
C SER A 263 -15.73 23.11 1.98
N VAL A 264 -15.72 23.60 0.74
CA VAL A 264 -14.93 24.75 0.31
C VAL A 264 -15.46 25.97 1.06
N ARG A 265 -14.85 26.32 2.20
CA ARG A 265 -14.97 27.66 2.76
C ARG A 265 -13.97 28.54 2.03
N ARG A 266 -14.48 29.36 1.11
CA ARG A 266 -13.77 30.53 0.60
C ARG A 266 -13.56 31.50 1.77
N ALA A 267 -12.32 31.90 1.99
CA ALA A 267 -11.95 33.16 2.62
C ALA A 267 -11.43 34.07 1.51
#